data_AF-A0A3N4IYC6-F1
#
_entry.id   AF-A0A3N4IYC6-F1
#
_cell.length_a   1.000
_cell.length_b   1.000
_cell.length_c   1.000
_cell.angle_alpha   90.00
_cell.angle_beta   90.00
_cell.angle_gamma   90.00
#
_symmetry.space_group_name_H-M   'P 1'
#
loop_
_entity.id
_entity.type
_entity.pdbx_description
1 polymer ?
#
loop_
_entity_poly.entity_id
_entity_poly.type
_entity_poly.pdbx_seq_one_letter_code
_entity_poly.pdbx_strand_id
1 'polypeptide(L)' 'SSLEKRACVVDGCRCSTAYSPGIYCGYCNAVISCPVGQASCERDVYQCGSGGACCNYGVRTSCKNRQGPCG' A
#
# COMPACT_ATOMS: atom_id res chain seq x y z
N SER A 1 -2.61 -26.63 -5.71
CA SER A 1 -3.26 -25.58 -4.89
C SER A 1 -2.93 -24.23 -5.47
N SER A 2 -3.87 -23.60 -6.18
CA SER A 2 -3.70 -22.27 -6.76
C SER A 2 -3.83 -21.26 -5.62
N LEU A 3 -2.71 -20.69 -5.15
CA LEU A 3 -2.76 -19.54 -4.26
C LEU A 3 -3.46 -18.42 -5.05
N GLU A 4 -4.73 -18.17 -4.76
CA GLU A 4 -5.47 -17.06 -5.34
C GLU A 4 -4.64 -15.79 -5.10
N LYS A 5 -4.10 -15.25 -6.19
CA LYS A 5 -3.37 -13.99 -6.20
C LYS A 5 -4.35 -12.98 -5.62
N ARG A 6 -4.16 -12.56 -4.36
CA ARG A 6 -5.03 -11.55 -3.73
C ARG A 6 -5.12 -10.37 -4.68
N ALA A 7 -6.28 -10.20 -5.30
CA ALA A 7 -6.54 -9.08 -6.18
C ALA A 7 -6.39 -7.83 -5.32
N CYS A 8 -5.42 -6.99 -5.66
CA CYS A 8 -5.29 -5.72 -5.00
C CYS A 8 -6.50 -4.84 -5.40
N VAL A 9 -6.94 -3.99 -4.48
CA VAL A 9 -8.08 -3.10 -4.67
C VAL A 9 -7.55 -1.72 -5.02
N VAL A 10 -8.00 -1.16 -6.14
CA VAL A 10 -7.78 0.25 -6.47
C VAL A 10 -8.82 1.06 -5.70
N ASP A 11 -8.49 1.45 -4.48
CA ASP A 11 -9.39 2.10 -3.51
C ASP A 11 -9.27 3.63 -3.52
N GLY A 12 -8.57 4.19 -4.50
CA GLY A 12 -8.29 5.62 -4.58
C GLY A 12 -7.03 6.07 -3.84
N CYS A 13 -6.20 5.14 -3.36
CA CYS A 13 -4.89 5.47 -2.83
C CYS A 13 -4.00 6.19 -3.87
N ARG A 14 -3.06 6.99 -3.38
CA ARG A 14 -2.01 7.64 -4.18
C ARG A 14 -0.65 7.44 -3.54
N CYS A 15 0.34 7.23 -4.39
CA CYS A 15 1.74 7.25 -4.04
C CYS A 15 2.45 8.49 -4.60
N SER A 16 3.50 8.92 -3.91
CA SER A 16 4.42 9.94 -4.40
C SER A 16 5.23 9.40 -5.58
N THR A 17 5.28 10.17 -6.65
CA THR A 17 6.10 9.88 -7.84
C THR A 17 7.60 10.12 -7.59
N ALA A 18 7.98 10.64 -6.42
CA ALA A 18 9.38 10.79 -6.02
C ALA A 18 10.03 9.46 -5.59
N TYR A 19 9.23 8.42 -5.35
CA TYR A 19 9.69 7.09 -4.96
C TYR A 19 9.58 6.11 -6.13
N SER A 20 10.46 5.11 -6.13
CA SER A 20 10.42 4.02 -7.11
C SER A 20 9.12 3.21 -7.00
N PRO A 21 8.65 2.59 -8.09
CA PRO A 21 7.57 1.61 -8.01
C PRO A 21 7.97 0.44 -7.09
N GLY A 22 7.04 -0.01 -6.24
CA GLY A 22 7.38 -0.99 -5.22
C GLY A 22 6.23 -1.29 -4.26
N ILE A 23 6.52 -2.12 -3.26
CA ILE A 23 5.57 -2.46 -2.20
C ILE A 23 5.87 -1.59 -0.97
N TYR A 24 4.85 -0.90 -0.48
CA TYR A 24 4.95 0.05 0.62
C TYR A 24 3.86 -0.20 1.66
N CYS A 25 4.18 -0.10 2.94
CA CYS A 25 3.15 0.04 3.96
C CYS A 25 2.53 1.44 3.91
N GLY A 26 1.28 1.57 4.32
CA GLY A 26 0.59 2.87 4.29
C GLY A 26 1.20 3.94 5.21
N TYR A 27 2.00 3.56 6.21
CA TYR A 27 2.74 4.52 7.04
C TYR A 27 3.98 5.11 6.34
N CYS A 28 4.40 4.55 5.20
CA CYS A 28 5.59 5.00 4.49
C CYS A 28 5.30 6.30 3.74
N ASN A 29 6.27 7.23 3.72
CA ASN A 29 6.17 8.51 3.00
C ASN A 29 5.86 8.38 1.49
N ALA A 30 6.11 7.20 0.91
CA ALA A 30 5.75 6.91 -0.46
C ALA A 30 4.23 6.86 -0.69
N VAL A 31 3.42 6.53 0.33
CA VAL A 31 1.96 6.54 0.27
C VAL A 31 1.46 7.89 0.78
N ILE A 32 1.04 8.76 -0.13
CA ILE A 32 0.68 10.16 0.19
C ILE A 32 -0.80 10.33 0.50
N SER A 33 -1.65 9.42 0.02
CA SER A 33 -3.05 9.38 0.40
C SER A 33 -3.60 7.97 0.29
N CYS A 34 -4.54 7.66 1.15
CA CYS A 34 -5.36 6.46 1.12
C CYS A 34 -6.82 6.88 1.38
N PRO A 35 -7.82 6.07 1.01
CA PRO A 35 -9.22 6.44 1.18
C PRO A 35 -9.53 6.87 2.62
N VAL A 36 -10.08 8.06 2.74
CA VAL A 36 -10.43 8.72 3.99
C VAL A 36 -11.47 7.87 4.74
N GLY A 37 -11.18 7.52 6.00
CA GLY A 37 -12.11 6.79 6.88
C GLY A 37 -11.67 5.40 7.32
N GLN A 38 -10.54 4.88 6.82
CA GLN A 38 -9.97 3.62 7.30
C GLN A 38 -8.75 3.87 8.21
N ALA A 39 -8.93 3.72 9.54
CA ALA A 39 -7.82 3.60 10.50
C ALA A 39 -6.83 2.46 10.15
N SER A 40 -7.20 1.62 9.19
CA SER A 40 -6.45 0.51 8.61
C SER A 40 -5.32 0.96 7.69
N CYS A 41 -5.34 2.19 7.16
CA CYS A 41 -4.44 2.58 6.07
C CYS A 41 -2.95 2.39 6.42
N GLU A 42 -2.49 2.82 7.59
CA GLU A 42 -1.09 2.63 8.00
C GLU A 42 -0.70 1.15 8.13
N ARG A 43 -1.67 0.27 8.35
CA ARG A 43 -1.51 -1.17 8.58
C ARG A 43 -1.62 -1.98 7.29
N ASP A 44 -2.07 -1.34 6.22
CA ASP A 44 -2.25 -1.92 4.90
C ASP A 44 -0.96 -1.88 4.09
N VAL A 45 -0.89 -2.75 3.09
CA VAL A 45 0.23 -2.82 2.15
C VAL A 45 -0.25 -2.45 0.75
N TYR A 46 0.48 -1.55 0.12
CA TYR A 46 0.16 -0.94 -1.17
C TYR A 46 1.24 -1.28 -2.20
N GLN A 47 0.82 -1.55 -3.43
CA GLN A 47 1.70 -1.51 -4.60
C GLN A 47 1.67 -0.10 -5.18
N CYS A 48 2.77 0.63 -5.11
CA CYS A 48 2.95 1.89 -5.84
C CYS A 48 3.46 1.62 -7.26
N GLY A 49 2.89 2.31 -8.25
CA GLY A 49 3.36 2.35 -9.63
C GLY A 49 4.02 3.68 -10.00
N SER A 50 4.66 3.75 -11.17
CA SER A 50 5.42 4.94 -11.63
C SER A 50 4.60 6.21 -11.84
N GLY A 51 3.27 6.10 -11.91
CA GLY A 51 2.36 7.23 -12.14
C GLY A 51 1.69 7.77 -10.87
N GLY A 52 2.13 7.35 -9.69
CA GLY A 52 1.50 7.74 -8.41
C GLY A 52 0.16 7.07 -8.13
N ALA A 53 -0.35 6.23 -9.06
CA ALA A 53 -1.42 5.30 -8.76
C ALA A 53 -0.90 4.16 -7.87
N CYS A 54 -1.78 3.64 -7.02
CA CYS A 54 -1.49 2.45 -6.24
C CYS A 54 -2.67 1.52 -6.10
N CYS A 55 -2.36 0.36 -5.53
CA CYS A 55 -3.31 -0.71 -5.30
C CYS A 55 -3.13 -1.26 -3.88
N ASN A 56 -4.21 -1.40 -3.12
CA ASN A 56 -4.19 -1.86 -1.74
C ASN A 56 -4.40 -3.38 -1.65
N TYR A 57 -3.50 -4.11 -0.99
CA TYR A 57 -3.65 -5.55 -0.71
C TYR A 57 -4.29 -5.85 0.66
N GLY A 58 -4.65 -4.82 1.41
CA GLY A 58 -5.22 -4.85 2.75
C GLY A 58 -4.17 -4.99 3.84
N VAL A 59 -4.65 -5.23 5.07
CA VAL A 59 -3.83 -5.30 6.28
C VAL A 59 -2.76 -6.38 6.15
N ARG A 60 -1.51 -6.01 6.48
CA ARG A 60 -0.39 -6.93 6.61
C ARG A 60 0.20 -6.81 8.01
N THR A 61 0.45 -7.95 8.67
CA THR A 61 1.01 -7.96 10.04
C THR A 61 2.30 -7.16 10.15
N SER A 62 3.19 -7.23 9.15
CA SER A 62 4.42 -6.45 9.14
C SER A 62 4.14 -4.94 9.08
N CYS A 63 3.15 -4.49 8.28
CA CYS A 63 2.77 -3.09 8.23
C CYS A 63 2.10 -2.63 9.53
N LYS A 64 1.21 -3.45 10.10
CA LYS A 64 0.61 -3.22 11.43
C LYS A 64 1.65 -3.04 12.54
N ASN A 65 2.76 -3.79 12.49
CA ASN A 65 3.84 -3.73 13.48
C ASN A 65 4.95 -2.73 13.11
N ARG A 66 4.78 -1.94 12.03
CA ARG A 66 5.82 -1.01 11.50
C ARG A 66 7.16 -1.68 11.16
N GLN A 67 7.10 -2.93 10.70
CA GLN A 67 8.23 -3.77 10.28
C GLN A 67 8.11 -4.18 8.81
N GLY A 68 7.21 -3.52 8.07
CA GLY A 68 6.97 -3.83 6.67
C GLY A 68 7.78 -2.94 5.73
N PRO A 69 7.70 -3.21 4.42
CA PRO A 69 8.53 -2.54 3.43
C PRO A 69 8.10 -1.08 3.24
N CYS A 70 9.07 -0.21 2.98
CA CYS A 70 8.89 1.17 2.54
C CYS A 70 9.68 1.43 1.24
N GLY A 71 9.61 0.49 0.31
CA GLY A 71 10.47 0.43 -0.87
C GLY A 71 11.29 -0.85 -0.89
#